data_AF-A0A4V1CEC1-F1
#
_entry.id   AF-A0A4V1CEC1-F1
#
_cell.length_a   1.000
_cell.length_b   1.000
_cell.length_c   1.000
_cell.angle_alpha   90.00
_cell.angle_beta   90.00
_cell.angle_gamma   90.00
#
_symmetry.space_group_name_H-M   'P 1'
#
loop_
_entity.id
_entity.type
_entity.pdbx_description
1 polymer ?
#
loop_
_entity_poly.entity_id
_entity_poly.type
_entity_poly.pdbx_seq_one_letter_code
_entity_poly.pdbx_strand_id
1 'polypeptide(L)'
;MSDNTNAVADHASETYPVYSAKIQDGYIEGYDVVSYEAPHSSLLKTITWVGMGLILGILPAIGTLTFGAAAKIYPFGTSAQYADTLIIVGAILTVVIAIAAIVTVKVGRKGYHAYRKETGRYN
;
A
#
# COMPACT_ATOMS: atom_id res chain seq x y z
N MET A 1 -16.02 29.59 -60.45
CA MET A 1 -15.23 29.20 -59.27
C MET A 1 -15.84 27.91 -58.74
N SER A 2 -15.10 26.81 -58.71
CA SER A 2 -15.54 25.56 -58.06
C SER A 2 -15.30 25.70 -56.55
N ASP A 3 -16.34 25.49 -55.74
CA ASP A 3 -16.23 25.50 -54.28
C ASP A 3 -15.45 24.26 -53.82
N ASN A 4 -14.20 24.48 -53.42
CA ASN A 4 -13.31 23.46 -52.85
C ASN A 4 -13.53 23.31 -51.34
N THR A 5 -14.78 23.17 -50.89
CA THR A 5 -15.07 22.86 -49.49
C THR A 5 -14.89 21.35 -49.31
N ASN A 6 -13.68 20.93 -48.93
CA ASN A 6 -13.47 19.56 -48.47
C ASN A 6 -14.46 19.29 -47.34
N ALA A 7 -15.37 18.35 -47.53
CA ALA A 7 -16.20 17.83 -46.44
C ALA A 7 -15.25 17.15 -45.46
N VAL A 8 -14.77 17.90 -44.46
CA VAL A 8 -14.01 17.35 -43.35
C VAL A 8 -14.97 16.43 -42.61
N ALA A 9 -14.75 15.13 -42.72
CA ALA A 9 -15.52 14.13 -41.99
C ALA A 9 -15.46 14.46 -40.50
N ASP A 10 -16.62 14.52 -39.85
CA ASP A 10 -16.71 14.69 -38.40
C ASP A 10 -16.17 13.43 -37.72
N HIS A 11 -14.85 13.41 -37.48
CA HIS A 11 -14.12 12.29 -36.86
C HIS A 11 -14.63 11.94 -35.46
N ALA A 12 -15.48 12.77 -34.85
CA ALA A 12 -16.15 12.45 -33.59
C ALA A 12 -17.12 11.25 -33.74
N SER A 13 -17.67 11.04 -34.93
CA SER A 13 -18.59 9.91 -35.23
C SER A 13 -17.88 8.61 -35.61
N GLU A 14 -16.61 8.68 -36.03
CA GLU A 14 -15.75 7.53 -36.41
C GLU A 14 -14.82 7.08 -35.28
N THR A 15 -14.75 7.85 -34.19
CA THR A 15 -13.95 7.50 -33.02
C THR A 15 -14.72 6.47 -32.21
N TYR A 16 -14.12 5.29 -32.02
CA TYR A 16 -14.61 4.25 -31.11
C TYR A 16 -15.00 4.90 -29.77
N PRO A 17 -16.16 4.53 -29.18
CA PRO A 17 -16.51 5.03 -27.86
C PRO A 17 -15.34 4.75 -26.92
N VAL A 18 -14.77 5.82 -26.35
CA VAL A 18 -13.74 5.68 -25.33
C VAL A 18 -14.46 5.13 -24.11
N TYR A 19 -14.44 3.80 -23.97
CA TYR A 19 -14.92 3.13 -22.77
C TYR A 19 -13.99 3.50 -21.61
N SER A 20 -14.26 4.67 -21.02
CA SER A 20 -13.75 5.10 -19.72
C SER A 20 -14.58 4.49 -18.59
N ALA A 21 -15.25 3.35 -18.84
CA ALA A 21 -15.88 2.58 -17.79
C ALA A 21 -14.75 1.94 -16.99
N LYS A 22 -14.77 2.09 -15.68
CA LYS A 22 -13.75 1.47 -14.84
C LYS A 22 -13.93 -0.05 -14.98
N ILE A 23 -12.85 -0.83 -14.91
CA ILE A 23 -12.90 -2.29 -15.14
C ILE A 23 -13.98 -2.96 -14.27
N GLN A 24 -14.22 -2.43 -13.06
CA GLN A 24 -15.26 -2.92 -12.16
C GLN A 24 -16.71 -2.72 -12.63
N ASP A 25 -16.96 -1.80 -13.57
CA ASP A 25 -18.29 -1.54 -14.13
C ASP A 25 -18.70 -2.63 -15.13
N GLY A 26 -17.73 -3.39 -15.64
CA GLY A 26 -17.93 -4.54 -16.53
C GLY A 26 -18.18 -5.87 -15.81
N TYR A 27 -18.19 -5.89 -14.47
CA TYR A 27 -18.47 -7.12 -13.74
C TYR A 27 -19.94 -7.53 -13.89
N ILE A 28 -20.15 -8.83 -14.15
CA ILE A 28 -21.49 -9.44 -14.17
C ILE A 28 -22.15 -9.20 -12.82
N GLU A 29 -23.45 -8.92 -12.83
CA GLU A 29 -24.20 -8.69 -11.61
C GLU A 29 -24.16 -9.94 -10.70
N GLY A 30 -23.78 -9.75 -9.44
CA GLY A 30 -23.58 -10.85 -8.48
C GLY A 30 -22.24 -11.59 -8.63
N TYR A 31 -21.41 -11.25 -9.63
CA TYR A 31 -20.05 -11.77 -9.72
C TYR A 31 -19.14 -11.06 -8.73
N ASP A 32 -18.41 -11.87 -7.99
CA ASP A 32 -17.41 -11.42 -7.06
C ASP A 32 -16.01 -11.85 -7.52
N VAL A 33 -15.11 -10.88 -7.71
CA VAL A 33 -13.75 -11.18 -8.15
C VAL A 33 -12.90 -11.70 -7.00
N VAL A 34 -12.06 -12.70 -7.29
CA VAL A 34 -11.08 -13.17 -6.32
C VAL A 34 -10.11 -12.04 -5.97
N SER A 35 -9.77 -11.92 -4.68
CA SER A 35 -8.99 -10.78 -4.18
C SER A 35 -7.60 -10.64 -4.80
N TYR A 36 -7.03 -11.67 -5.43
CA TYR A 36 -5.74 -11.59 -6.12
C TYR A 36 -5.87 -11.01 -7.53
N GLU A 37 -6.93 -11.35 -8.27
CA GLU A 37 -7.14 -10.94 -9.67
C GLU A 37 -7.87 -9.61 -9.79
N ALA A 38 -8.45 -9.12 -8.69
CA ALA A 38 -9.10 -7.82 -8.63
C ALA A 38 -8.10 -6.68 -8.99
N PRO A 39 -8.38 -5.83 -10.00
CA PRO A 39 -7.51 -4.71 -10.38
C PRO A 39 -7.27 -3.70 -9.26
N HIS A 40 -8.22 -3.57 -8.33
CA HIS A 40 -8.11 -2.72 -7.13
C HIS A 40 -7.39 -3.41 -5.96
N SER A 41 -6.93 -4.65 -6.14
CA SER A 41 -6.29 -5.44 -5.10
C SER A 41 -5.02 -4.79 -4.58
N SER A 42 -4.88 -4.79 -3.25
CA SER A 42 -3.63 -4.42 -2.60
C SER A 42 -2.54 -5.49 -2.77
N LEU A 43 -2.89 -6.75 -3.06
CA LEU A 43 -1.94 -7.86 -3.23
C LEU A 43 -1.09 -7.69 -4.50
N LEU A 44 -1.57 -6.96 -5.50
CA LEU A 44 -0.83 -6.67 -6.72
C LEU A 44 0.16 -5.50 -6.55
N LYS A 45 0.11 -4.79 -5.42
CA LYS A 45 0.95 -3.60 -5.20
C LYS A 45 2.17 -3.95 -4.39
N THR A 46 3.35 -3.71 -4.96
CA THR A 46 4.65 -3.89 -4.28
C THR A 46 4.71 -3.18 -2.92
N ILE A 47 4.12 -1.98 -2.81
CA ILE A 47 4.11 -1.22 -1.55
C ILE A 47 3.38 -1.96 -0.41
N THR A 48 2.37 -2.76 -0.72
CA THR A 48 1.67 -3.57 0.28
C THR A 48 2.59 -4.66 0.83
N TRP A 49 3.35 -5.32 -0.05
CA TRP A 49 4.35 -6.33 0.34
C TRP A 49 5.51 -5.73 1.13
N VAL A 50 5.98 -4.55 0.76
CA VAL A 50 6.96 -3.80 1.56
C VAL A 50 6.40 -3.53 2.96
N GLY A 51 5.14 -3.10 3.07
CA GLY A 51 4.48 -2.91 4.37
C GLY A 51 4.39 -4.19 5.20
N MET A 52 4.02 -5.31 4.59
CA MET A 52 4.01 -6.62 5.26
C MET A 52 5.42 -7.03 5.72
N GLY A 53 6.44 -6.82 4.88
CA GLY A 53 7.84 -7.05 5.24
C GLY A 53 8.29 -6.20 6.43
N LEU A 54 7.90 -4.93 6.48
CA LEU A 54 8.19 -4.04 7.63
C LEU A 54 7.47 -4.48 8.91
N ILE A 55 6.23 -4.97 8.80
CA ILE A 55 5.50 -5.53 9.97
C ILE A 55 6.26 -6.73 10.55
N LEU A 56 6.73 -7.65 9.70
CA LEU A 56 7.52 -8.78 10.16
C LEU A 56 8.92 -8.35 10.64
N GLY A 57 9.50 -7.37 9.97
CA GLY A 57 10.84 -6.83 10.24
C GLY A 57 10.94 -5.92 11.46
N ILE A 58 9.84 -5.65 12.18
CA ILE A 58 9.87 -4.83 13.41
C ILE A 58 10.50 -5.58 14.60
N LEU A 59 10.52 -6.92 14.56
CA LEU A 59 10.94 -7.77 15.67
C LEU A 59 12.38 -7.48 16.18
N PRO A 60 13.40 -7.30 15.31
CA PRO A 60 14.76 -6.96 15.78
C PRO A 60 14.84 -5.60 16.47
N ALA A 61 14.06 -4.61 16.05
CA ALA A 61 14.02 -3.29 16.67
C ALA A 61 13.44 -3.36 18.08
N ILE A 62 12.32 -4.07 18.24
CA ILE A 62 11.72 -4.35 19.55
C ILE A 62 12.71 -5.16 20.41
N GLY A 63 13.33 -6.20 19.83
CA GLY A 63 14.34 -7.02 20.50
C GLY A 63 15.47 -6.19 21.09
N THR A 64 15.99 -5.22 20.31
CA THR A 64 17.05 -4.30 20.73
C THR A 64 16.61 -3.43 21.91
N LEU A 65 15.39 -2.88 21.86
CA LEU A 65 14.79 -2.12 22.95
C LEU A 65 14.68 -2.96 24.24
N THR A 66 14.10 -4.17 24.13
CA THR A 66 13.95 -5.08 25.28
C THR A 66 15.29 -5.51 25.85
N PHE A 67 16.29 -5.76 25.00
CA PHE A 67 17.63 -6.12 25.43
C PHE A 67 18.31 -4.97 26.18
N GLY A 68 18.22 -3.73 25.67
CA GLY A 68 18.72 -2.54 26.37
C GLY A 68 18.05 -2.32 27.73
N ALA A 69 16.72 -2.51 27.80
CA ALA A 69 15.98 -2.42 29.06
C ALA A 69 16.42 -3.50 30.07
N ALA A 70 16.59 -4.74 29.61
CA ALA A 70 17.10 -5.83 30.44
C ALA A 70 18.52 -5.55 30.95
N ALA A 71 19.41 -5.06 30.09
CA ALA A 71 20.79 -4.70 30.45
C ALA A 71 20.85 -3.56 31.50
N LYS A 72 19.83 -2.71 31.55
CA LYS A 72 19.71 -1.64 32.57
C LYS A 72 19.28 -2.17 33.93
N ILE A 73 18.37 -3.16 33.96
CA ILE A 73 17.85 -3.76 35.20
C ILE A 73 18.85 -4.77 35.77
N TYR A 74 19.45 -5.57 34.88
CA TYR A 74 20.40 -6.63 35.21
C TYR A 74 21.74 -6.32 34.53
N PRO A 75 22.55 -5.41 35.11
CA PRO A 75 23.80 -5.00 34.52
C PRO A 75 24.78 -6.17 34.50
N PHE A 76 25.03 -6.71 33.31
CA PHE A 76 25.99 -7.77 33.06
C PHE A 76 26.78 -7.48 31.78
N GLY A 77 28.10 -7.72 31.83
CA GLY A 77 29.00 -7.57 30.69
C GLY A 77 29.08 -6.15 30.11
N THR A 78 29.54 -6.05 28.86
CA THR A 78 29.68 -4.77 28.13
C THR A 78 28.35 -4.13 27.78
N SER A 79 27.26 -4.90 27.73
CA SER A 79 25.90 -4.40 27.49
C SER A 79 25.42 -3.39 28.53
N ALA A 80 25.89 -3.47 29.78
CA ALA A 80 25.53 -2.51 30.83
C ALA A 80 26.01 -1.08 30.52
N GLN A 81 27.16 -0.94 29.85
CA GLN A 81 27.75 0.36 29.50
C GLN A 81 26.96 1.08 28.40
N TYR A 82 26.23 0.33 27.59
CA TYR A 82 25.49 0.84 26.43
C TYR A 82 23.97 0.69 26.57
N ALA A 83 23.47 0.33 27.75
CA ALA A 83 22.06 0.03 27.97
C ALA A 83 21.15 1.19 27.51
N ASP A 84 21.48 2.43 27.87
CA ASP A 84 20.73 3.61 27.45
C ASP A 84 20.79 3.84 25.93
N THR A 85 21.95 3.62 25.31
CA THR A 85 22.08 3.71 23.84
C THR A 85 21.21 2.68 23.15
N LEU A 86 21.21 1.44 23.62
CA LEU A 86 20.40 0.35 23.06
C LEU A 86 18.90 0.63 23.22
N ILE A 87 18.48 1.18 24.35
CA ILE A 87 17.09 1.63 24.55
C ILE A 87 16.72 2.72 23.55
N ILE A 88 17.55 3.76 23.41
CA ILE A 88 17.26 4.88 22.50
C ILE A 88 17.18 4.41 21.05
N VAL A 89 18.17 3.62 20.59
CA VAL A 89 18.21 3.10 19.21
C VAL A 89 17.03 2.16 18.96
N GLY A 90 16.77 1.23 19.88
CA GLY A 90 15.63 0.31 19.77
C GLY A 90 14.28 1.05 19.71
N ALA A 91 14.12 2.09 20.53
CA ALA A 91 12.90 2.92 20.54
C ALA A 91 12.71 3.65 19.21
N ILE A 92 13.75 4.34 18.72
CA ILE A 92 13.70 5.08 17.46
C ILE A 92 13.39 4.13 16.30
N LEU A 93 14.11 3.00 16.19
CA LEU A 93 13.88 2.02 15.12
C LEU A 93 12.47 1.44 15.16
N THR A 94 11.97 1.11 16.36
CA THR A 94 10.62 0.57 16.52
C THR A 94 9.57 1.56 16.02
N VAL A 95 9.68 2.83 16.43
CA VAL A 95 8.73 3.88 16.02
C VAL A 95 8.80 4.14 14.52
N VAL A 96 10.00 4.27 13.95
CA VAL A 96 10.19 4.55 12.53
C VAL A 96 9.65 3.40 11.67
N ILE A 97 9.98 2.15 12.00
CA ILE A 97 9.50 0.98 11.26
C ILE A 97 7.99 0.82 11.41
N ALA A 98 7.43 1.05 12.60
CA ALA A 98 5.99 0.99 12.82
C ALA A 98 5.24 2.04 11.97
N ILE A 99 5.72 3.29 11.95
CA ILE A 99 5.11 4.35 11.13
C ILE A 99 5.22 3.99 9.65
N ALA A 100 6.40 3.56 9.19
CA ALA A 100 6.61 3.16 7.80
C ALA A 100 5.70 1.99 7.39
N ALA A 101 5.55 0.97 8.23
CA ALA A 101 4.64 -0.16 8.03
C ALA A 101 3.18 0.31 7.91
N ILE A 102 2.72 1.15 8.83
CA ILE A 102 1.34 1.68 8.81
C ILE A 102 1.09 2.50 7.55
N VAL A 103 2.00 3.39 7.18
CA VAL A 103 1.86 4.27 6.01
C VAL A 103 1.84 3.45 4.72
N THR A 104 2.79 2.54 4.54
CA THR A 104 2.89 1.71 3.33
C THR A 104 1.66 0.82 3.14
N VAL A 105 1.15 0.19 4.21
CA VAL A 105 -0.08 -0.60 4.16
C VAL A 105 -1.30 0.28 3.82
N LYS A 106 -1.43 1.47 4.45
CA LYS A 106 -2.54 2.39 4.15
C LYS A 106 -2.52 2.83 2.69
N VAL A 107 -1.34 3.18 2.15
CA VAL A 107 -1.20 3.58 0.74
C VAL A 107 -1.49 2.42 -0.20
N GLY A 108 -0.98 1.21 0.09
CA GLY A 108 -1.28 0.00 -0.69
C GLY A 108 -2.79 -0.28 -0.78
N ARG A 109 -3.51 -0.10 0.34
CA ARG A 109 -4.95 -0.36 0.44
C ARG A 109 -5.85 0.75 -0.13
N LYS A 110 -5.30 1.88 -0.60
CA LYS A 110 -6.10 3.01 -1.13
C LYS A 110 -7.04 2.60 -2.28
N GLY A 111 -6.58 1.70 -3.16
CA GLY A 111 -7.37 1.20 -4.30
C GLY A 111 -8.61 0.43 -3.85
N TYR A 112 -8.42 -0.52 -2.94
CA TYR A 112 -9.50 -1.27 -2.29
C TYR A 112 -10.51 -0.35 -1.59
N HIS A 113 -10.05 0.66 -0.84
CA HIS A 113 -10.96 1.59 -0.17
C HIS A 113 -11.76 2.46 -1.14
N ALA A 114 -11.17 2.86 -2.27
CA ALA A 114 -11.89 3.57 -3.33
C ALA A 114 -12.96 2.67 -3.97
N TYR A 115 -12.59 1.42 -4.31
CA TYR A 115 -13.52 0.43 -4.85
C TYR A 115 -14.73 0.21 -3.93
N ARG A 116 -14.48 -0.03 -2.63
CA ARG A 116 -15.55 -0.23 -1.64
C ARG A 116 -16.47 0.99 -1.51
N LYS A 117 -15.93 2.20 -1.60
CA LYS A 117 -16.72 3.45 -1.55
C LYS A 117 -17.59 3.62 -2.78
N GLU A 118 -17.09 3.24 -3.95
CA GLU A 118 -17.79 3.41 -5.23
C GLU A 118 -18.86 2.35 -5.47
N THR A 119 -18.59 1.10 -5.10
CA THR A 119 -19.45 -0.04 -5.44
C THR A 119 -20.28 -0.56 -4.26
N GLY A 120 -19.91 -0.21 -3.01
CA GLY A 120 -20.48 -0.82 -1.81
C GLY A 120 -20.07 -2.28 -1.57
N ARG A 121 -19.30 -2.88 -2.50
CA ARG A 121 -18.84 -4.27 -2.44
C ARG A 121 -17.56 -4.37 -1.59
N TYR A 122 -17.33 -5.52 -0.97
CA TYR A 122 -16.30 -5.71 0.06
C TYR A 122 -15.03 -6.41 -0.43
N ASN A 123 -14.96 -6.75 -1.71
CA ASN A 123 -14.07 -7.79 -2.23
C ASN A 123 -12.92 -7.22 -3.06
#